data_AF-Q6YQT2-F1
#
_entry.id   AF-Q6YQT2-F1
#
_cell.length_a   1.000
_cell.length_b   1.000
_cell.length_c   1.000
_cell.angle_alpha   90.00
_cell.angle_beta   90.00
_cell.angle_gamma   90.00
#
_symmetry.space_group_name_H-M   'P 1'
#
loop_
_entity.id
_entity.type
_entity.pdbx_description
1 polymer ?
#
loop_
_entity_poly.entity_id
_entity_poly.type
_entity_poly.pdbx_seq_one_letter_code
_entity_poly.pdbx_strand_id
1 'polypeptide(L)'
;MASNLILGVDEETGFRCMKHYFSKLPEVPVSVFVPDSRFPAVYCEKGLCDFSLQGVVLDDRIISIKSGKATNVVPDLAQAVLKFDPSYKTLFNNYLPKNDTKATLEPQGDLLKITVYGKSVHGSTP
;
A
#
# COMPACT_ATOMS: atom_id res chain seq x y z
N MET A 1 4.57 -41.76 -5.20
CA MET A 1 4.21 -40.41 -4.73
C MET A 1 3.97 -39.55 -5.95
N ALA A 2 2.80 -38.93 -6.07
CA ALA A 2 2.52 -37.97 -7.12
C ALA A 2 2.98 -36.59 -6.66
N SER A 3 3.67 -35.86 -7.53
CA SER A 3 4.11 -34.49 -7.29
C SER A 3 3.18 -33.56 -8.08
N ASN A 4 2.50 -32.65 -7.39
CA ASN A 4 1.60 -31.68 -7.99
C ASN A 4 2.25 -30.31 -8.01
N LEU A 5 2.24 -29.64 -9.17
CA LEU A 5 2.59 -28.23 -9.29
C LEU A 5 1.29 -27.41 -9.31
N ILE A 6 1.10 -26.56 -8.32
CA ILE A 6 -0.06 -25.68 -8.21
C ILE A 6 0.41 -24.25 -8.51
N LEU A 7 -0.25 -23.60 -9.46
CA LEU A 7 -0.01 -22.20 -9.82
C LEU A 7 -1.21 -21.35 -9.41
N GLY A 8 -1.03 -20.53 -8.38
CA GLY A 8 -2.01 -19.54 -7.95
C GLY A 8 -1.88 -18.23 -8.74
N VAL A 9 -2.96 -17.46 -8.81
CA VAL A 9 -3.01 -16.15 -9.51
C VAL A 9 -3.57 -15.03 -8.62
N ASP A 10 -3.73 -15.29 -7.32
CA ASP A 10 -4.45 -14.41 -6.38
C ASP A 10 -3.93 -14.54 -4.93
N GLU A 11 -2.64 -14.76 -4.76
CA GLU A 11 -1.97 -14.88 -3.45
C GLU A 11 -2.02 -13.51 -2.73
N GLU A 12 -1.45 -12.47 -3.36
CA GLU A 12 -1.32 -11.09 -2.87
C GLU A 12 -2.59 -10.34 -2.43
N THR A 13 -3.80 -10.80 -2.77
CA THR A 13 -5.04 -10.04 -2.48
C THR A 13 -6.12 -10.80 -1.73
N GLY A 14 -5.96 -12.10 -1.46
CA GLY A 14 -6.96 -12.83 -0.65
C GLY A 14 -7.04 -14.34 -0.82
N PHE A 15 -6.09 -14.96 -1.52
CA PHE A 15 -5.97 -16.41 -1.68
C PHE A 15 -7.23 -17.08 -2.28
N ARG A 16 -8.02 -16.39 -3.09
CA ARG A 16 -9.28 -16.96 -3.64
C ARG A 16 -8.98 -18.12 -4.60
N CYS A 17 -7.83 -18.09 -5.27
CA CYS A 17 -7.36 -19.19 -6.12
C CYS A 17 -7.18 -20.49 -5.34
N MET A 18 -6.61 -20.44 -4.13
CA MET A 18 -6.42 -21.63 -3.29
C MET A 18 -7.74 -22.13 -2.69
N LYS A 19 -8.62 -21.20 -2.28
CA LYS A 19 -9.98 -21.55 -1.85
C LYS A 19 -10.73 -22.30 -2.96
N HIS A 20 -10.64 -21.80 -4.20
CA HIS A 20 -11.24 -22.46 -5.35
C HIS A 20 -10.60 -23.83 -5.62
N TYR A 21 -9.28 -23.92 -5.62
CA TYR A 21 -8.53 -25.16 -5.83
C TYR A 21 -8.99 -26.26 -4.87
N PHE A 22 -8.98 -26.00 -3.56
CA PHE A 22 -9.38 -27.00 -2.55
C PHE A 22 -10.88 -27.32 -2.56
N SER A 23 -11.72 -26.44 -3.11
CA SER A 23 -13.15 -26.76 -3.34
C SER A 23 -13.36 -27.80 -4.45
N LYS A 24 -12.42 -27.94 -5.38
CA LYS A 24 -12.46 -28.87 -6.51
C LYS A 24 -11.63 -30.11 -6.28
N LEU A 25 -10.48 -29.94 -5.63
CA LEU A 25 -9.53 -30.99 -5.27
C LEU A 25 -9.29 -30.91 -3.76
N PRO A 26 -10.12 -31.57 -2.94
CA PRO A 26 -10.04 -31.48 -1.48
C PRO A 26 -8.87 -32.26 -0.88
N GLU A 27 -8.13 -33.04 -1.67
CA GLU A 27 -6.94 -33.75 -1.21
C GLU A 27 -5.84 -32.75 -0.81
N VAL A 28 -5.48 -32.80 0.47
CA VAL A 28 -4.39 -31.98 1.02
C VAL A 28 -3.07 -32.74 0.86
N PRO A 29 -2.05 -32.16 0.22
CA PRO A 29 -0.74 -32.80 0.11
C PRO A 29 -0.13 -33.09 1.49
N VAL A 30 0.56 -34.23 1.61
CA VAL A 30 1.27 -34.62 2.85
C VAL A 30 2.39 -33.65 3.21
N SER A 31 2.98 -32.98 2.21
CA SER A 31 4.00 -31.94 2.36
C SER A 31 3.87 -30.91 1.25
N VAL A 32 4.10 -29.63 1.56
CA VAL A 32 4.04 -28.51 0.63
C VAL A 32 5.28 -27.63 0.80
N PHE A 33 5.78 -27.09 -0.30
CA PHE A 33 6.81 -26.06 -0.33
C PHE A 33 6.38 -24.95 -1.27
N VAL A 34 6.45 -23.70 -0.82
CA VAL A 34 6.13 -22.52 -1.62
C VAL A 34 7.45 -21.79 -1.94
N PRO A 35 7.87 -21.74 -3.22
CA PRO A 35 9.18 -21.19 -3.61
C PRO A 35 9.13 -19.67 -3.88
N ASP A 36 8.34 -18.92 -3.13
CA ASP A 36 8.13 -17.46 -3.31
C ASP A 36 8.97 -16.60 -2.33
N SER A 37 9.70 -17.24 -1.42
CA SER A 37 10.52 -16.56 -0.43
C SER A 37 12.03 -16.63 -0.71
N ARG A 38 12.84 -16.09 0.21
CA ARG A 38 14.31 -16.03 0.10
C ARG A 38 15.00 -17.30 0.61
N PHE A 39 16.30 -17.42 0.31
CA PHE A 39 17.19 -18.43 0.88
C PHE A 39 17.91 -17.92 2.15
N PRO A 40 18.24 -18.81 3.13
CA PRO A 40 17.86 -20.23 3.21
C PRO A 40 16.36 -20.41 3.48
N ALA A 41 15.87 -21.65 3.43
CA ALA A 41 14.44 -21.98 3.51
C ALA A 41 13.72 -21.25 4.67
N VAL A 42 12.65 -20.54 4.32
CA VAL A 42 11.75 -19.91 5.28
C VAL A 42 10.76 -20.97 5.77
N TYR A 43 10.87 -21.35 7.05
CA TYR A 43 10.06 -22.41 7.66
C TYR A 43 8.77 -21.89 8.30
N CYS A 44 8.63 -20.56 8.44
CA CYS A 44 7.49 -19.90 9.06
C CYS A 44 7.40 -18.45 8.60
N GLU A 45 6.18 -17.95 8.46
CA GLU A 45 5.88 -16.55 8.18
C GLU A 45 5.20 -15.89 9.38
N LYS A 46 5.33 -14.56 9.48
CA LYS A 46 4.59 -13.79 10.49
C LYS A 46 3.11 -13.76 10.08
N GLY A 47 2.22 -13.82 11.06
CA GLY A 47 0.79 -13.59 10.80
C GLY A 47 0.54 -12.19 10.20
N LEU A 48 -0.35 -12.13 9.22
CA LEU A 48 -0.79 -10.89 8.59
C LEU A 48 -2.03 -10.34 9.32
N CYS A 49 -2.03 -9.05 9.63
CA CYS A 49 -3.16 -8.39 10.28
C CYS A 49 -3.46 -7.07 9.55
N ASP A 50 -4.64 -6.99 8.95
CA ASP A 50 -5.14 -5.78 8.28
C ASP A 50 -6.34 -5.24 9.05
N PHE A 51 -6.31 -3.94 9.37
CA PHE A 51 -7.43 -3.24 10.00
C PHE A 51 -7.59 -1.85 9.40
N SER A 52 -8.82 -1.33 9.43
CA SER A 52 -9.15 0.01 8.96
C SER A 52 -9.48 0.91 10.14
N LEU A 53 -8.80 2.06 10.21
CA LEU A 53 -9.15 3.13 11.14
C LEU A 53 -10.01 4.16 10.40
N GLN A 54 -11.15 4.50 10.98
CA GLN A 54 -12.06 5.51 10.45
C GLN A 54 -12.25 6.60 11.49
N GLY A 55 -12.30 7.84 11.02
CA GLY A 55 -12.46 9.02 11.86
C GLY A 55 -13.06 10.17 11.09
N VAL A 56 -13.44 11.21 11.82
CA VAL A 56 -14.01 12.44 11.26
C VAL A 56 -12.91 13.48 11.13
N VAL A 57 -12.78 14.05 9.93
CA VAL A 57 -11.93 15.22 9.70
C VAL A 57 -12.75 16.46 10.04
N LEU A 58 -12.33 17.18 11.08
CA LEU A 58 -13.02 18.40 11.55
C LEU A 58 -12.51 19.69 10.90
N ASP A 59 -11.33 19.62 10.27
CA ASP A 59 -10.73 20.76 9.58
C ASP A 59 -11.34 20.92 8.19
N ASP A 60 -12.15 21.96 8.03
CA ASP A 60 -12.88 22.26 6.80
C ASP A 60 -11.98 22.77 5.67
N ARG A 61 -10.70 23.04 5.94
CA ARG A 61 -9.70 23.38 4.93
C ARG A 61 -9.26 22.16 4.15
N ILE A 62 -9.44 20.95 4.69
CA ILE A 62 -9.07 19.70 4.03
C ILE A 62 -10.26 19.20 3.23
N ILE A 63 -10.17 19.25 1.90
CA ILE A 63 -11.23 18.75 1.01
C ILE A 63 -11.07 17.25 0.77
N SER A 64 -9.84 16.79 0.53
CA SER A 64 -9.56 15.37 0.40
C SER A 64 -8.07 15.05 0.59
N ILE A 65 -7.80 13.84 1.07
CA ILE A 65 -6.46 13.25 1.08
C ILE A 65 -6.58 11.83 0.52
N LYS A 66 -5.72 11.48 -0.43
CA LYS A 66 -5.68 10.15 -1.06
C LYS A 66 -4.22 9.69 -1.16
N SER A 67 -3.96 8.47 -0.74
CA SER A 67 -2.65 7.83 -0.82
C SER A 67 -2.80 6.32 -0.75
N GLY A 68 -1.85 5.60 -1.35
CA GLY A 68 -1.80 4.14 -1.32
C GLY A 68 -2.68 3.46 -2.39
N LYS A 69 -2.27 2.24 -2.76
CA LYS A 69 -2.95 1.38 -3.74
C LYS A 69 -3.22 -0.02 -3.22
N ALA A 70 -2.40 -0.51 -2.29
CA ALA A 70 -2.50 -1.82 -1.66
C ALA A 70 -2.03 -1.73 -0.20
N THR A 71 -2.55 -2.60 0.67
CA THR A 71 -2.23 -2.61 2.11
C THR A 71 -0.81 -3.11 2.40
N ASN A 72 -0.28 -3.98 1.53
CA ASN A 72 1.04 -4.59 1.64
C ASN A 72 2.17 -3.78 0.99
N VAL A 73 1.93 -2.52 0.59
CA VAL A 73 2.94 -1.69 -0.10
C VAL A 73 2.98 -0.29 0.50
N VAL A 74 4.18 0.22 0.78
CA VAL A 74 4.37 1.62 1.19
C VAL A 74 3.99 2.56 0.04
N PRO A 75 3.08 3.52 0.24
CA PRO A 75 2.66 4.43 -0.82
C PRO A 75 3.81 5.26 -1.39
N ASP A 76 3.92 5.31 -2.71
CA ASP A 76 4.87 6.15 -3.45
C ASP A 76 4.30 7.51 -3.86
N LEU A 77 3.01 7.73 -3.63
CA LEU A 77 2.33 8.95 -4.02
C LEU A 77 1.19 9.26 -3.06
N ALA A 78 1.17 10.49 -2.57
CA ALA A 78 0.09 11.06 -1.79
C ALA A 78 -0.40 12.37 -2.43
N GLN A 79 -1.71 12.55 -2.45
CA GLN A 79 -2.37 13.74 -2.98
C GLN A 79 -3.33 14.32 -1.94
N ALA A 80 -3.23 15.63 -1.72
CA ALA A 80 -4.16 16.37 -0.89
C ALA A 80 -4.76 17.52 -1.70
N VAL A 81 -6.05 17.79 -1.46
CA VAL A 81 -6.76 18.96 -1.95
C VAL A 81 -7.20 19.77 -0.74
N LEU A 82 -6.76 21.03 -0.68
CA LEU A 82 -7.03 21.96 0.40
C LEU A 82 -7.77 23.20 -0.13
N LYS A 83 -8.47 23.92 0.73
CA LYS A 83 -8.88 25.31 0.45
C LYS A 83 -7.61 26.16 0.26
N PHE A 84 -7.60 27.04 -0.73
CA PHE A 84 -6.42 27.83 -1.04
C PHE A 84 -6.12 28.85 0.06
N ASP A 85 -4.86 28.87 0.52
CA ASP A 85 -4.31 29.89 1.40
C ASP A 85 -2.93 30.32 0.86
N PRO A 86 -2.67 31.61 0.62
CA PRO A 86 -1.38 32.10 0.14
C PRO A 86 -0.18 31.70 1.03
N SER A 87 -0.39 31.52 2.33
CA SER A 87 0.65 31.12 3.29
C SER A 87 1.23 29.73 2.99
N TYR A 88 0.47 28.85 2.33
CA TYR A 88 0.90 27.49 2.00
C TYR A 88 2.09 27.45 1.06
N LYS A 89 2.25 28.44 0.17
CA LYS A 89 3.41 28.51 -0.72
C LYS A 89 4.72 28.69 0.08
N THR A 90 4.70 29.56 1.09
CA THR A 90 5.86 29.79 1.96
C THR A 90 6.15 28.56 2.82
N LEU A 91 5.12 27.93 3.39
CA LEU A 91 5.29 26.70 4.17
C LEU A 91 5.87 25.57 3.33
N PHE A 92 5.37 25.38 2.11
CA PHE A 92 5.84 24.36 1.18
C PHE A 92 7.31 24.56 0.79
N ASN A 93 7.69 25.79 0.43
CA ASN A 93 9.08 26.13 0.08
C ASN A 93 10.05 25.99 1.27
N ASN A 94 9.57 26.16 2.50
CA ASN A 94 10.38 25.95 3.70
C ASN A 94 10.51 24.47 4.08
N TYR A 95 9.54 23.63 3.69
CA TYR A 95 9.52 22.20 4.00
C TYR A 95 10.38 21.38 3.03
N LEU A 96 10.30 21.65 1.72
CA LEU A 96 10.97 20.88 0.66
C LEU A 96 12.49 20.70 0.87
N PRO A 97 13.29 21.76 1.13
CA PRO A 97 14.75 21.63 1.19
C PRO A 97 15.23 20.82 2.40
N LYS A 98 14.40 20.69 3.44
CA LYS A 98 14.77 20.05 4.72
C LYS A 98 14.56 18.53 4.71
N ASN A 99 13.75 18.02 3.78
CA ASN A 99 13.22 16.64 3.87
C ASN A 99 13.52 15.78 2.63
N ASP A 100 14.38 16.25 1.71
CA ASP A 100 14.72 15.57 0.44
C ASP A 100 13.48 14.97 -0.27
N THR A 101 12.38 15.72 -0.21
CA THR A 101 11.06 15.23 -0.64
C THR A 101 10.77 15.82 -2.01
N LYS A 102 10.39 14.98 -2.96
CA LYS A 102 9.88 15.47 -4.25
C LYS A 102 8.38 15.75 -4.11
N ALA A 103 7.95 16.99 -4.31
CA ALA A 103 6.54 17.35 -4.27
C ALA A 103 6.20 18.48 -5.26
N THR A 104 4.92 18.58 -5.62
CA THR A 104 4.36 19.67 -6.43
C THR A 104 3.23 20.38 -5.70
N LEU A 105 3.08 21.66 -6.00
CA LEU A 105 2.07 22.56 -5.46
C LEU A 105 1.35 23.25 -6.61
N GLU A 106 0.06 22.97 -6.79
CA GLU A 106 -0.74 23.41 -7.93
C GLU A 106 -1.99 24.16 -7.45
N PRO A 107 -2.01 25.50 -7.48
CA PRO A 107 -3.21 26.29 -7.22
C PRO A 107 -4.29 26.01 -8.27
N GLN A 108 -5.54 25.86 -7.83
CA GLN A 108 -6.72 25.55 -8.66
C GLN A 108 -7.90 26.43 -8.23
N GLY A 109 -7.84 27.73 -8.56
CA GLY A 109 -8.85 28.70 -8.10
C GLY A 109 -8.84 28.82 -6.57
N ASP A 110 -9.97 28.54 -5.93
CA ASP A 110 -10.12 28.55 -4.47
C ASP A 110 -9.58 27.28 -3.79
N LEU A 111 -8.97 26.38 -4.55
CA LEU A 111 -8.37 25.14 -4.06
C LEU A 111 -6.86 25.11 -4.31
N LEU A 112 -6.18 24.23 -3.57
CA LEU A 112 -4.77 23.95 -3.71
C LEU A 112 -4.56 22.44 -3.73
N LYS A 113 -3.92 21.95 -4.78
CA LYS A 113 -3.52 20.55 -4.88
C LYS A 113 -2.05 20.40 -4.51
N ILE A 114 -1.77 19.48 -3.59
CA ILE A 114 -0.42 19.08 -3.18
C ILE A 114 -0.22 17.64 -3.63
N THR A 115 0.86 17.35 -4.34
CA THR A 115 1.27 15.99 -4.67
C THR A 115 2.65 15.73 -4.07
N VAL A 116 2.80 14.68 -3.28
CA VAL A 116 4.06 14.26 -2.68
C VAL A 116 4.45 12.90 -3.27
N TYR A 117 5.71 12.76 -3.65
CA TYR A 117 6.29 11.52 -4.19
C TYR A 117 7.23 10.90 -3.17
N GLY A 118 7.07 9.60 -2.95
CA GLY A 118 7.90 8.77 -2.10
C GLY A 118 8.52 7.61 -2.87
N LYS A 119 8.80 6.52 -2.17
CA LYS A 119 9.37 5.30 -2.73
C LYS A 119 8.53 4.11 -2.30
N SER A 120 8.08 3.32 -3.29
CA SER A 120 7.36 2.07 -3.03
C SER A 120 8.33 0.99 -2.56
N VAL A 121 7.99 0.35 -1.44
CA VAL A 121 8.69 -0.82 -0.88
C VAL A 121 7.66 -1.80 -0.28
N HIS A 122 8.06 -3.05 -0.11
CA HIS A 122 7.21 -4.08 0.47
C HIS A 122 6.85 -3.73 1.93
N GLY A 123 5.57 -3.87 2.31
CA GLY A 123 5.04 -3.45 3.61
C GLY A 123 5.61 -4.22 4.80
N SER A 124 6.27 -5.36 4.57
CA SER A 124 7.02 -6.08 5.60
C SER A 124 8.33 -5.41 6.00
N THR A 125 8.85 -4.48 5.20
CA THR A 125 10.08 -3.69 5.44
C THR A 125 9.89 -2.23 4.99
N PRO A 126 9.03 -1.47 5.68
CA PRO A 126 8.66 -0.11 5.26
C PRO A 126 9.80 0.92 5.36
#